data_AF-A0A2W4LCM7-F1
#
_entry.id   AF-A0A2W4LCM7-F1
#
_cell.length_a   1.000
_cell.length_b   1.000
_cell.length_c   1.000
_cell.angle_alpha   90.00
_cell.angle_beta   90.00
_cell.angle_gamma   90.00
#
_symmetry.space_group_name_H-M   'P 1'
#
loop_
_entity.id
_entity.type
_entity.pdbx_description
1 polymer ?
#
loop_
_entity_poly.entity_id
_entity_poly.type
_entity_poly.pdbx_seq_one_letter_code
_entity_poly.pdbx_strand_id
1 'polypeptide(L)'
;MIGSARFWVMLGVVFALGGACKTEYNAPIGSRPVAPGSGGGATTGGMGGSAGFTPLPSGGGATSTGGRRPDEPPREDVLTFLNGAVDARELLLCLGRSTGGSFEPIGAPFPEGGLPYGAALVVEPPAEIDLENETFAVHVIAGELDRVAGMDCAEALETARTEEALTTPLPSGEGGAAGAGGTASEGGAGGSPDGEAGADAGSGGASGAGSSSEAALGGAAGSPENAEPEAPEAKPVLRARGLPVLPPKTLTGGRSTLLVATGCLGGSGYTNKRETLACGEGYAPDRPTLSAVLVRLSQSRAFDKLGVQLLNASLASGEVEMRSASKDPGYTPILLGSRLAYGVIAPRSARLSLSVSEYNADSTTWSVQVVQAGSVLYSEGWPDVLERSAVSLQNGRAYTFVLVGPAVGLANDGFWNPPLVTIVDNDPGP
;
A
#
# COMPACT_ATOMS: atom_id res chain seq x y z
N MET A 1 -13.26 -75.35 -1.20
CA MET A 1 -14.38 -74.97 -2.08
C MET A 1 -14.08 -73.54 -2.52
N ILE A 2 -13.37 -73.28 -3.62
CA ILE A 2 -13.70 -73.45 -5.05
C ILE A 2 -15.06 -72.82 -5.41
N GLY A 3 -15.02 -71.81 -6.29
CA GLY A 3 -16.15 -71.17 -6.97
C GLY A 3 -15.87 -69.69 -7.24
N SER A 4 -15.03 -69.29 -8.21
CA SER A 4 -15.22 -69.28 -9.68
C SER A 4 -16.33 -68.34 -10.21
N ALA A 5 -15.84 -67.27 -10.85
CA ALA A 5 -16.32 -66.61 -12.08
C ALA A 5 -17.67 -65.85 -12.09
N ARG A 6 -17.60 -64.57 -12.51
CA ARG A 6 -17.97 -64.21 -13.89
C ARG A 6 -17.51 -62.80 -14.30
N PHE A 7 -16.83 -62.83 -15.44
CA PHE A 7 -16.31 -61.78 -16.28
C PHE A 7 -17.47 -61.12 -17.04
N TRP A 8 -17.61 -59.80 -16.99
CA TRP A 8 -18.44 -59.04 -17.94
C TRP A 8 -17.68 -57.78 -18.36
N VAL A 9 -17.14 -57.86 -19.57
CA VAL A 9 -16.58 -56.74 -20.33
C VAL A 9 -17.76 -56.01 -20.95
N MET A 10 -18.01 -54.78 -20.52
CA MET A 10 -18.82 -53.81 -21.26
C MET A 10 -17.91 -52.66 -21.66
N LEU A 11 -17.51 -52.72 -22.92
CA LEU A 11 -16.79 -51.71 -23.66
C LEU A 11 -17.74 -50.52 -23.92
N GLY A 12 -17.75 -49.56 -23.00
CA GLY A 12 -18.46 -48.29 -23.16
C GLY A 12 -17.56 -47.25 -23.85
N VAL A 13 -17.84 -46.97 -25.11
CA VAL A 13 -17.22 -45.88 -25.88
C VAL A 13 -17.61 -44.53 -25.25
N VAL A 14 -16.67 -43.91 -24.53
CA VAL A 14 -16.80 -42.53 -24.04
C VAL A 14 -16.28 -41.59 -25.13
N PHE A 15 -17.20 -40.88 -25.78
CA PHE A 15 -16.89 -39.73 -26.62
C PHE A 15 -16.33 -38.60 -25.74
N ALA A 16 -15.01 -38.41 -25.81
CA ALA A 16 -14.34 -37.24 -25.24
C ALA A 16 -14.54 -36.03 -26.17
N LEU A 17 -15.68 -35.34 -26.04
CA LEU A 17 -15.82 -33.95 -26.47
C LEU A 17 -15.42 -33.05 -25.30
N GLY A 18 -14.14 -33.08 -24.96
CA GLY A 18 -13.51 -32.10 -24.08
C GLY A 18 -13.30 -30.79 -24.82
N GLY A 19 -14.38 -30.04 -25.02
CA GLY A 19 -14.29 -28.62 -25.35
C GLY A 19 -13.66 -27.90 -24.17
N ALA A 20 -12.33 -27.78 -24.18
CA ALA A 20 -11.60 -26.97 -23.22
C ALA A 20 -12.04 -25.52 -23.41
N CYS A 21 -12.99 -25.08 -22.58
CA CYS A 21 -13.18 -23.67 -22.28
C CYS A 21 -11.88 -23.21 -21.58
N LYS A 22 -10.88 -22.80 -22.36
CA LYS A 22 -9.79 -22.00 -21.85
C LYS A 22 -10.42 -20.69 -21.42
N THR A 23 -10.71 -20.56 -20.13
CA THR A 23 -11.04 -19.28 -19.54
C THR A 23 -9.83 -18.36 -19.75
N GLU A 24 -10.06 -17.12 -20.16
CA GLU A 24 -9.06 -16.06 -20.38
C GLU A 24 -8.16 -15.75 -19.16
N TYR A 25 -8.38 -16.45 -18.04
CA TYR A 25 -7.67 -16.31 -16.78
C TYR A 25 -6.17 -16.64 -16.87
N ASN A 26 -5.73 -17.52 -17.78
CA ASN A 26 -4.32 -17.94 -17.88
C ASN A 26 -3.53 -17.32 -19.06
N ALA A 27 -4.08 -16.31 -19.74
CA ALA A 27 -3.33 -15.63 -20.80
C ALA A 27 -2.16 -14.82 -20.19
N PRO A 28 -0.91 -14.97 -20.67
CA PRO A 28 0.21 -14.18 -20.21
C PRO A 28 -0.07 -12.68 -20.41
N ILE A 29 0.21 -11.88 -19.37
CA ILE A 29 -0.19 -10.46 -19.26
C ILE A 29 0.25 -9.59 -20.45
N GLY A 30 1.26 -10.02 -21.23
CA GLY A 30 1.72 -9.33 -22.45
C GLY A 30 0.79 -9.42 -23.67
N SER A 31 -0.25 -10.26 -23.66
CA SER A 31 -1.23 -10.35 -24.75
C SER A 31 -2.55 -9.62 -24.47
N ARG A 32 -2.67 -8.95 -23.32
CA ARG A 32 -3.85 -8.14 -22.99
C ARG A 32 -3.64 -6.71 -23.50
N PRO A 33 -4.65 -6.08 -24.13
CA PRO A 33 -4.55 -4.67 -24.48
C PRO A 33 -4.35 -3.86 -23.20
N VAL A 34 -3.18 -3.22 -23.09
CA VAL A 34 -2.90 -2.26 -22.03
C VAL A 34 -3.90 -1.13 -22.22
N ALA A 35 -4.83 -0.98 -21.27
CA ALA A 35 -5.70 0.19 -21.25
C ALA A 35 -4.78 1.44 -21.23
N PRO A 36 -4.99 2.43 -22.11
CA PRO A 36 -4.17 3.63 -22.12
C PRO A 36 -4.16 4.22 -20.72
N GLY A 37 -2.96 4.38 -20.16
CA GLY A 37 -2.78 4.96 -18.84
C GLY A 37 -3.53 6.29 -18.77
N SER A 38 -4.45 6.41 -17.82
CA SER A 38 -5.06 7.67 -17.44
C SER A 38 -3.94 8.56 -16.88
N GLY A 39 -3.29 9.32 -17.76
CA GLY A 39 -2.23 10.27 -17.42
C GLY A 39 -2.79 11.43 -16.60
N GLY A 40 -2.89 11.24 -15.29
CA GLY A 40 -2.94 12.31 -14.32
C GLY A 40 -1.51 12.76 -14.05
N GLY A 41 -1.02 13.74 -14.80
CA GLY A 41 0.31 14.31 -14.59
C GLY A 41 0.39 15.01 -13.24
N ALA A 42 1.02 14.36 -12.26
CA ALA A 42 1.49 15.02 -11.04
C ALA A 42 2.87 15.61 -11.33
N THR A 43 2.96 16.94 -11.33
CA THR A 43 4.24 17.65 -11.37
C THR A 43 4.84 17.65 -9.96
N THR A 44 5.87 16.84 -9.73
CA THR A 44 6.66 16.89 -8.50
C THR A 44 7.95 17.67 -8.76
N GLY A 45 7.97 18.94 -8.36
CA GLY A 45 9.21 19.69 -8.16
C GLY A 45 9.91 19.15 -6.92
N GLY A 46 11.17 18.75 -7.07
CA GLY A 46 11.97 18.18 -6.00
C GLY A 46 12.34 19.21 -4.93
N MET A 47 12.37 18.75 -3.68
CA MET A 47 13.30 19.16 -2.64
C MET A 47 13.25 18.08 -1.54
N GLY A 48 14.42 17.59 -1.13
CA GLY A 48 14.54 16.66 -0.01
C GLY A 48 14.02 17.30 1.27
N GLY A 49 13.22 16.56 2.02
CA GLY A 49 12.70 16.99 3.31
C GLY A 49 11.46 16.21 3.68
N SER A 50 11.56 15.47 4.80
CA SER A 50 10.48 14.86 5.59
C SER A 50 9.36 14.15 4.80
N ALA A 51 9.14 12.87 5.09
CA ALA A 51 7.95 12.12 4.64
C ALA A 51 6.65 12.78 5.18
N GLY A 52 6.23 13.87 4.53
CA GLY A 52 4.94 14.49 4.72
C GLY A 52 3.89 13.66 4.02
N PHE A 53 2.70 13.58 4.61
CA PHE A 53 1.56 12.96 3.96
C PHE A 53 1.38 13.57 2.56
N THR A 54 1.44 12.75 1.52
CA THR A 54 1.11 13.19 0.16
C THR A 54 -0.33 13.71 0.21
N PRO A 55 -0.57 15.02 -0.01
CA PRO A 55 -1.93 15.53 -0.01
C PRO A 55 -2.65 14.88 -1.17
N LEU A 56 -3.57 13.95 -0.88
CA LEU A 56 -4.44 13.35 -1.88
C LEU A 56 -5.18 14.49 -2.60
N PRO A 57 -5.22 14.51 -3.95
CA PRO A 57 -5.92 15.54 -4.71
C PRO A 57 -7.33 15.67 -4.17
N SER A 58 -7.67 16.87 -3.71
CA SER A 58 -8.86 17.16 -2.92
C SER A 58 -10.15 16.87 -3.69
N GLY A 59 -10.62 15.63 -3.63
CA GLY A 59 -11.99 15.28 -3.99
C GLY A 59 -12.95 15.78 -2.91
N GLY A 60 -13.21 17.10 -2.86
CA GLY A 60 -14.35 17.72 -2.17
C GLY A 60 -14.61 17.29 -0.72
N GLY A 61 -13.57 16.90 0.02
CA GLY A 61 -13.69 16.46 1.41
C GLY A 61 -13.78 17.66 2.33
N ALA A 62 -15.01 18.02 2.74
CA ALA A 62 -15.26 18.85 3.90
C ALA A 62 -14.23 18.54 4.99
N THR A 63 -13.54 19.56 5.46
CA THR A 63 -12.86 19.56 6.75
C THR A 63 -13.94 19.30 7.80
N SER A 64 -14.31 18.03 7.99
CA SER A 64 -15.17 17.64 9.08
C SER A 64 -14.34 17.86 10.33
N THR A 65 -14.45 19.05 10.89
CA THR A 65 -14.25 19.28 12.32
C THR A 65 -14.93 18.09 13.00
N GLY A 66 -14.09 17.22 13.57
CA GLY A 66 -14.40 15.86 13.98
C GLY A 66 -15.38 15.77 15.15
N GLY A 67 -16.53 16.40 15.03
CA GLY A 67 -17.67 16.17 15.89
C GLY A 67 -18.02 14.69 15.81
N ARG A 68 -18.13 14.09 16.98
CA ARG A 68 -18.75 12.79 17.12
C ARG A 68 -20.17 12.86 16.59
N ARG A 69 -20.67 11.80 15.95
CA ARG A 69 -22.12 11.75 15.74
C ARG A 69 -22.80 11.63 17.11
N PRO A 70 -23.91 12.35 17.37
CA PRO A 70 -24.56 12.35 18.67
C PRO A 70 -24.98 10.96 19.20
N ASP A 71 -25.05 9.96 18.31
CA ASP A 71 -25.49 8.59 18.58
C ASP A 71 -24.36 7.59 18.88
N GLU A 72 -23.09 7.98 18.79
CA GLU A 72 -21.96 7.07 19.05
C GLU A 72 -21.57 7.12 20.55
N PRO A 73 -21.60 5.99 21.29
CA PRO A 73 -21.30 5.95 22.74
C PRO A 73 -19.80 6.05 23.02
N PRO A 74 -19.33 6.77 24.07
CA PRO A 74 -17.89 6.95 24.40
C PRO A 74 -17.13 5.62 24.41
N ARG A 75 -15.98 5.62 23.73
CA ARG A 75 -15.07 4.48 23.66
C ARG A 75 -13.63 4.96 23.77
N GLU A 76 -12.77 4.00 24.09
CA GLU A 76 -11.33 4.18 24.12
C GLU A 76 -10.80 4.42 22.70
N ASP A 77 -9.73 5.20 22.61
CA ASP A 77 -9.01 5.38 21.38
C ASP A 77 -8.18 4.14 21.09
N VAL A 78 -8.38 3.55 19.92
CA VAL A 78 -7.67 2.36 19.48
C VAL A 78 -6.92 2.68 18.21
N LEU A 79 -5.62 2.43 18.19
CA LEU A 79 -4.81 2.45 16.98
C LEU A 79 -4.55 1.02 16.52
N THR A 80 -5.04 0.65 15.34
CA THR A 80 -4.65 -0.60 14.69
C THR A 80 -3.60 -0.30 13.64
N PHE A 81 -2.48 -1.01 13.67
CA PHE A 81 -1.46 -0.96 12.63
C PHE A 81 -1.60 -2.17 11.70
N LEU A 82 -1.49 -1.95 10.40
CA LEU A 82 -1.48 -3.01 9.38
C LEU A 82 -0.22 -2.94 8.53
N ASN A 83 0.48 -4.07 8.41
CA ASN A 83 1.64 -4.18 7.53
C ASN A 83 1.18 -4.38 6.07
N GLY A 84 1.23 -3.32 5.27
CA GLY A 84 1.06 -3.38 3.81
C GLY A 84 2.33 -3.03 3.04
N ALA A 85 3.50 -3.06 3.69
CA ALA A 85 4.78 -2.80 3.04
C ALA A 85 5.10 -3.92 2.04
N VAL A 86 5.11 -3.58 0.77
CA VAL A 86 5.02 -4.54 -0.34
C VAL A 86 6.27 -5.41 -0.44
N ASP A 87 7.43 -4.90 -0.05
CA ASP A 87 8.74 -5.56 -0.12
C ASP A 87 9.25 -6.06 1.24
N ALA A 88 8.39 -6.16 2.25
CA ALA A 88 8.71 -6.67 3.57
C ALA A 88 7.76 -7.80 3.94
N ARG A 89 8.30 -9.01 4.16
CA ARG A 89 7.50 -10.16 4.60
C ARG A 89 6.98 -9.99 6.01
N GLU A 90 7.79 -9.38 6.87
CA GLU A 90 7.53 -9.09 8.27
C GLU A 90 8.12 -7.73 8.62
N LEU A 91 7.52 -7.04 9.59
CA LEU A 91 8.00 -5.76 10.11
C LEU A 91 8.09 -5.76 11.64
N LEU A 92 9.14 -5.16 12.18
CA LEU A 92 9.12 -4.65 13.55
C LEU A 92 8.77 -3.16 13.53
N LEU A 93 8.08 -2.71 14.58
CA LEU A 93 7.68 -1.34 14.82
C LEU A 93 8.52 -0.76 15.95
N CYS A 94 9.07 0.42 15.71
CA CYS A 94 9.67 1.25 16.73
C CYS A 94 8.86 2.52 16.89
N LEU A 95 8.29 2.70 18.08
CA LEU A 95 7.53 3.88 18.44
C LEU A 95 8.43 4.90 19.12
N GLY A 96 8.01 6.15 19.05
CA GLY A 96 8.72 7.22 19.71
C GLY A 96 8.06 8.56 19.50
N ARG A 97 8.67 9.58 20.10
CA ARG A 97 8.26 10.97 19.94
C ARG A 97 9.04 11.62 18.81
N SER A 98 8.39 12.57 18.13
CA SER A 98 9.06 13.45 17.17
C SER A 98 9.06 14.88 17.68
N THR A 99 10.25 15.46 17.82
CA THR A 99 10.42 16.85 18.29
C THR A 99 11.38 17.57 17.36
N GLY A 100 10.95 18.65 16.70
CA GLY A 100 11.83 19.43 15.83
C GLY A 100 12.47 18.63 14.68
N GLY A 101 11.81 17.56 14.21
CA GLY A 101 12.33 16.68 13.15
C GLY A 101 13.26 15.57 13.63
N SER A 102 13.66 15.53 14.91
CA SER A 102 14.34 14.37 15.49
C SER A 102 13.33 13.35 15.97
N PHE A 103 13.64 12.06 15.78
CA PHE A 103 12.90 10.94 16.32
C PHE A 103 13.62 10.39 17.55
N GLU A 104 12.91 10.27 18.66
CA GLU A 104 13.42 9.64 19.88
C GLU A 104 12.66 8.32 20.12
N PRO A 105 13.26 7.17 19.77
CA PRO A 105 12.66 5.86 19.97
C PRO A 105 12.48 5.54 21.46
N ILE A 106 11.40 4.80 21.77
CA ILE A 106 11.06 4.37 23.12
C ILE A 106 10.83 2.86 23.11
N GLY A 107 11.38 2.17 24.11
CA GLY A 107 11.18 0.73 24.32
C GLY A 107 11.93 -0.15 23.32
N ALA A 108 11.46 -1.40 23.20
CA ALA A 108 11.99 -2.39 22.27
C ALA A 108 11.11 -2.49 21.00
N PRO A 109 11.68 -2.95 19.86
CA PRO A 109 10.89 -3.19 18.66
C PRO A 109 9.79 -4.25 18.90
N PHE A 110 8.61 -4.07 18.33
CA PHE A 110 7.48 -4.99 18.50
C PHE A 110 6.66 -5.16 17.20
N PRO A 111 5.84 -6.21 17.05
CA PRO A 111 5.66 -7.34 17.96
C PRO A 111 6.89 -8.28 17.91
N GLU A 112 7.09 -9.08 18.96
CA GLU A 112 8.13 -10.11 18.94
C GLU A 112 7.90 -11.07 17.75
N GLY A 113 8.97 -11.40 17.02
CA GLY A 113 8.90 -12.21 15.80
C GLY A 113 8.46 -11.46 14.54
N GLY A 114 8.11 -10.17 14.64
CA GLY A 114 7.67 -9.36 13.51
C GLY A 114 6.20 -9.53 13.15
N LEU A 115 5.62 -8.47 12.57
CA LEU A 115 4.25 -8.45 12.05
C LEU A 115 4.24 -8.89 10.58
N PRO A 116 3.65 -10.05 10.24
CA PRO A 116 3.61 -10.53 8.86
C PRO A 116 2.91 -9.57 7.91
N TYR A 117 3.26 -9.64 6.63
CA TYR A 117 2.61 -8.88 5.57
C TYR A 117 1.13 -9.25 5.47
N GLY A 118 0.28 -8.21 5.45
CA GLY A 118 -1.17 -8.35 5.51
C GLY A 118 -1.73 -8.62 6.91
N ALA A 119 -0.91 -8.80 7.94
CA ALA A 119 -1.40 -8.90 9.30
C ALA A 119 -1.62 -7.51 9.93
N ALA A 120 -2.52 -7.46 10.91
CA ALA A 120 -2.82 -6.27 11.69
C ALA A 120 -2.66 -6.56 13.18
N LEU A 121 -2.27 -5.53 13.94
CA LEU A 121 -2.18 -5.59 15.40
C LEU A 121 -2.73 -4.30 16.01
N VAL A 122 -3.30 -4.40 17.20
CA VAL A 122 -3.66 -3.24 18.01
C VAL A 122 -2.38 -2.70 18.66
N VAL A 123 -2.09 -1.43 18.41
CA VAL A 123 -0.96 -0.71 18.97
C VAL A 123 -1.42 -0.01 20.23
N GLU A 124 -0.82 -0.37 21.35
CA GLU A 124 -0.88 0.40 22.58
C GLU A 124 0.31 1.36 22.61
N PRO A 125 0.09 2.68 22.54
CA PRO A 125 1.16 3.64 22.67
C PRO A 125 1.84 3.49 24.04
N PRO A 126 3.18 3.56 24.12
CA PRO A 126 3.90 3.55 25.39
C PRO A 126 3.35 4.63 26.32
N ALA A 127 3.25 4.33 27.62
CA ALA A 127 2.70 5.25 28.62
C ALA A 127 3.50 6.56 28.74
N GLU A 128 4.74 6.55 28.24
CA GLU A 128 5.65 7.69 28.17
C GLU A 128 5.28 8.71 27.08
N ILE A 129 4.40 8.36 26.13
CA ILE A 129 3.98 9.26 25.04
C ILE A 129 2.64 9.92 25.39
N ASP A 130 2.64 11.24 25.52
CA ASP A 130 1.41 12.02 25.69
C ASP A 130 0.80 12.36 24.33
N LEU A 131 -0.10 11.52 23.83
CA LEU A 131 -0.76 11.72 22.53
C LEU A 131 -1.56 13.02 22.41
N GLU A 132 -1.91 13.69 23.52
CA GLU A 132 -2.62 14.96 23.48
C GLU A 132 -1.69 16.14 23.16
N ASN A 133 -0.43 16.06 23.57
CA ASN A 133 0.52 17.17 23.54
C ASN A 133 1.78 16.89 22.71
N GLU A 134 2.09 15.63 22.43
CA GLU A 134 3.30 15.19 21.73
C GLU A 134 3.00 14.64 20.33
N THR A 135 3.99 14.75 19.44
CA THR A 135 3.92 14.16 18.10
C THR A 135 4.35 12.70 18.18
N PHE A 136 3.50 11.81 17.71
CA PHE A 136 3.75 10.37 17.69
C PHE A 136 4.38 9.95 16.37
N ALA A 137 5.42 9.12 16.41
CA ALA A 137 6.11 8.65 15.21
C ALA A 137 6.31 7.13 15.25
N VAL A 138 6.22 6.52 14.07
CA VAL A 138 6.43 5.09 13.86
C VAL A 138 7.57 4.92 12.88
N HIS A 139 8.57 4.12 13.26
CA HIS A 139 9.56 3.58 12.34
C HIS A 139 9.30 2.09 12.14
N VAL A 140 9.58 1.59 10.95
CA VAL A 140 9.49 0.17 10.62
C VAL A 140 10.88 -0.38 10.32
N ILE A 141 11.14 -1.62 10.73
CA ILE A 141 12.35 -2.39 10.45
C ILE A 141 11.95 -3.66 9.70
N ALA A 142 12.64 -3.98 8.61
CA ALA A 142 12.44 -5.18 7.81
C ALA A 142 13.76 -5.90 7.53
N GLY A 143 13.70 -7.20 7.19
CA GLY A 143 14.88 -8.00 6.80
C GLY A 143 15.08 -9.21 7.71
N GLU A 144 16.33 -9.51 8.08
CA GLU A 144 16.67 -10.55 9.05
C GLU A 144 16.41 -10.08 10.50
N LEU A 145 15.14 -10.07 10.93
CA LEU A 145 14.71 -9.49 12.20
C LEU A 145 15.35 -10.12 13.45
N ASP A 146 15.83 -11.37 13.37
CA ASP A 146 16.58 -12.03 14.45
C ASP A 146 17.84 -11.28 14.87
N ARG A 147 18.41 -10.45 13.98
CA ARG A 147 19.60 -9.64 14.27
C ARG A 147 19.37 -8.51 15.26
N VAL A 148 18.12 -8.09 15.42
CA VAL A 148 17.73 -7.03 16.36
C VAL A 148 16.91 -7.57 17.54
N ALA A 149 16.85 -8.89 17.70
CA ALA A 149 16.17 -9.52 18.82
C ALA A 149 16.85 -9.13 20.15
N GLY A 150 16.06 -8.60 21.08
CA GLY A 150 16.54 -8.16 22.40
C GLY A 150 17.23 -6.79 22.44
N MET A 151 17.37 -6.11 21.29
CA MET A 151 17.82 -4.72 21.24
C MET A 151 16.69 -3.76 21.64
N ASP A 152 17.06 -2.59 22.14
CA ASP A 152 16.10 -1.48 22.20
C ASP A 152 15.88 -0.86 20.81
N CYS A 153 14.86 -0.02 20.67
CA CYS A 153 14.54 0.59 19.39
C CYS A 153 15.60 1.56 18.88
N ALA A 154 16.40 2.18 19.76
CA ALA A 154 17.48 3.05 19.33
C ALA A 154 18.60 2.24 18.67
N GLU A 155 19.03 1.18 19.35
CA GLU A 155 20.05 0.24 18.86
C GLU A 155 19.60 -0.46 17.58
N ALA A 156 18.38 -1.02 17.56
CA ALA A 156 17.85 -1.74 16.40
C ALA A 156 17.78 -0.87 15.13
N LEU A 157 17.35 0.39 15.26
CA LEU A 157 17.30 1.32 14.12
C LEU A 157 18.70 1.69 13.63
N GLU A 158 19.67 1.86 14.52
CA GLU A 158 21.05 2.16 14.14
C GLU A 158 21.74 0.96 13.46
N THR A 159 21.52 -0.26 13.98
CA THR A 159 21.98 -1.49 13.33
C THR A 159 21.41 -1.62 11.93
N ALA A 160 20.10 -1.38 11.75
CA ALA A 160 19.46 -1.47 10.44
C ALA A 160 20.01 -0.45 9.44
N ARG A 161 20.26 0.80 9.87
CA ARG A 161 20.88 1.83 9.03
C ARG A 161 22.33 1.50 8.66
N THR A 162 23.09 0.93 9.61
CA THR A 162 24.47 0.51 9.37
C THR A 162 24.52 -0.61 8.32
N GLU A 163 23.68 -1.63 8.45
CA GLU A 163 23.60 -2.74 7.49
C GLU A 163 23.21 -2.26 6.08
N GLU A 164 22.32 -1.28 6.00
CA GLU A 164 21.92 -0.69 4.72
C GLU A 164 23.03 0.17 4.08
N ALA A 165 23.80 0.90 4.89
CA ALA A 165 24.94 1.67 4.43
C ALA A 165 26.07 0.77 3.87
N LEU A 166 26.19 -0.48 4.35
CA LEU A 166 27.19 -1.43 3.85
C LEU A 166 26.93 -1.90 2.42
N THR A 167 25.69 -1.86 1.94
CA THR A 167 25.32 -2.33 0.59
C THR A 167 25.07 -1.21 -0.39
N THR A 168 24.94 0.03 0.08
CA THR A 168 24.79 1.20 -0.78
C THR A 168 26.11 1.48 -1.47
N PRO A 169 26.20 1.40 -2.82
CA PRO A 169 27.43 1.75 -3.52
C PRO A 169 27.81 3.18 -3.16
N LEU A 170 29.04 3.38 -2.67
CA LEU A 170 29.58 4.72 -2.57
C LEU A 170 29.48 5.32 -3.97
N PRO A 171 28.94 6.55 -4.14
CA PRO A 171 28.89 7.19 -5.44
C PRO A 171 30.30 7.09 -6.00
N SER A 172 30.45 6.30 -7.07
CA SER A 172 31.72 6.08 -7.71
C SER A 172 32.24 7.47 -8.00
N GLY A 173 33.27 7.87 -7.27
CA GLY A 173 33.86 9.19 -7.40
C GLY A 173 34.44 9.27 -8.79
N GLU A 174 33.61 9.59 -9.78
CA GLU A 174 34.04 10.26 -10.99
C GLU A 174 34.76 11.49 -10.45
N GLY A 175 36.09 11.40 -10.44
CA GLY A 175 36.99 12.50 -10.21
C GLY A 175 36.77 13.53 -11.31
N GLY A 176 35.65 14.24 -11.24
CA GLY A 176 35.48 15.52 -11.87
C GLY A 176 36.52 16.43 -11.23
N ALA A 177 37.64 16.60 -11.94
CA ALA A 177 38.64 17.58 -11.61
C ALA A 177 37.95 18.89 -11.22
N ALA A 178 38.34 19.43 -10.06
CA ALA A 178 37.80 20.65 -9.49
C ALA A 178 37.71 21.76 -10.55
N GLY A 179 36.51 21.99 -11.08
CA GLY A 179 36.18 23.18 -11.84
C GLY A 179 36.15 24.34 -10.87
N ALA A 180 37.23 25.12 -10.86
CA ALA A 180 37.33 26.33 -10.06
C ALA A 180 36.28 27.37 -10.47
N GLY A 181 35.56 27.90 -9.49
CA GLY A 181 35.09 29.29 -9.48
C GLY A 181 33.74 29.58 -10.13
N GLY A 182 32.68 29.55 -9.31
CA GLY A 182 31.45 30.31 -9.54
C GLY A 182 31.08 31.04 -8.26
N THR A 183 31.35 32.34 -8.20
CA THR A 183 31.09 33.23 -7.06
C THR A 183 29.60 33.28 -6.72
N ALA A 184 29.30 33.29 -5.42
CA ALA A 184 27.97 33.44 -4.86
C ALA A 184 27.29 34.73 -5.36
N SER A 185 26.10 34.58 -5.93
CA SER A 185 25.20 35.70 -6.23
C SER A 185 24.39 36.02 -4.97
N GLU A 186 24.76 37.09 -4.29
CA GLU A 186 23.87 37.80 -3.37
C GLU A 186 22.70 38.40 -4.19
N GLY A 187 21.49 37.99 -3.87
CA GLY A 187 20.27 38.68 -4.27
C GLY A 187 19.19 38.31 -3.27
N GLY A 188 18.45 39.20 -2.65
CA GLY A 188 18.33 40.64 -2.77
C GLY A 188 17.05 40.97 -2.00
N ALA A 189 17.16 41.81 -0.97
CA ALA A 189 16.04 42.25 -0.17
C ALA A 189 15.28 43.40 -0.87
N GLY A 190 13.94 43.33 -0.85
CA GLY A 190 13.00 44.40 -1.20
C GLY A 190 11.61 43.79 -1.36
N GLY A 191 10.66 43.99 -0.44
CA GLY A 191 9.84 45.21 -0.25
C GLY A 191 8.64 45.13 -1.23
N SER A 192 7.36 45.35 -0.94
CA SER A 192 6.53 45.83 0.17
C SER A 192 5.08 45.35 -0.10
N PRO A 193 4.11 45.53 0.82
CA PRO A 193 2.70 45.20 0.59
C PRO A 193 1.92 46.35 -0.07
N ASP A 194 0.66 46.06 -0.45
CA ASP A 194 -0.45 46.95 -0.85
C ASP A 194 -0.79 46.96 -2.36
N GLY A 195 -2.05 46.58 -2.66
CA GLY A 195 -2.63 46.69 -4.01
C GLY A 195 -3.96 45.95 -4.17
N GLU A 196 -5.06 46.62 -3.82
CA GLU A 196 -6.45 46.22 -4.11
C GLU A 196 -6.81 46.26 -5.61
N ALA A 197 -7.82 45.45 -5.95
CA ALA A 197 -8.83 45.62 -7.01
C ALA A 197 -8.44 45.51 -8.50
N GLY A 198 -9.20 44.70 -9.23
CA GLY A 198 -9.34 44.80 -10.69
C GLY A 198 -9.78 43.50 -11.36
N ALA A 199 -11.07 43.38 -11.64
CA ALA A 199 -11.60 42.39 -12.58
C ALA A 199 -11.16 42.74 -14.01
N ASP A 200 -10.81 41.75 -14.84
CA ASP A 200 -11.17 41.81 -16.26
C ASP A 200 -11.06 40.45 -16.96
N ALA A 201 -12.02 40.24 -17.85
CA ALA A 201 -12.11 39.09 -18.74
C ALA A 201 -11.16 39.27 -19.93
N GLY A 202 -10.48 38.19 -20.34
CA GLY A 202 -9.56 38.21 -21.48
C GLY A 202 -9.51 36.87 -22.20
N SER A 203 -10.23 36.81 -23.31
CA SER A 203 -10.18 35.75 -24.33
C SER A 203 -8.96 35.88 -25.25
N GLY A 204 -8.39 34.74 -25.66
CA GLY A 204 -7.79 34.58 -27.00
C GLY A 204 -6.27 34.61 -27.10
N GLY A 205 -5.72 33.71 -27.94
CA GLY A 205 -4.33 33.73 -28.42
C GLY A 205 -3.71 32.32 -28.41
N ALA A 206 -3.87 31.52 -29.46
CA ALA A 206 -3.13 31.53 -30.73
C ALA A 206 -1.91 30.60 -30.72
N SER A 207 -2.01 29.63 -31.63
CA SER A 207 -1.00 28.74 -32.19
C SER A 207 0.38 29.37 -32.39
N GLY A 208 1.41 28.74 -31.83
CA GLY A 208 2.82 28.95 -32.17
C GLY A 208 3.40 27.70 -32.83
N ALA A 209 3.56 27.75 -34.14
CA ALA A 209 4.35 26.83 -34.94
C ALA A 209 5.81 27.35 -35.05
N GLY A 210 6.77 26.43 -35.14
CA GLY A 210 8.21 26.69 -35.34
C GLY A 210 9.02 26.07 -34.19
N SER A 211 10.12 25.36 -34.39
CA SER A 211 11.07 25.36 -35.49
C SER A 211 11.85 24.04 -35.42
N SER A 212 11.87 23.31 -36.53
CA SER A 212 12.75 22.18 -36.78
C SER A 212 14.17 22.68 -37.10
N SER A 213 15.15 22.30 -36.28
CA SER A 213 16.58 22.38 -36.65
C SER A 213 17.17 20.98 -36.66
N GLU A 214 17.30 20.43 -37.87
CA GLU A 214 18.17 19.33 -38.22
C GLU A 214 19.63 19.79 -38.12
N ALA A 215 20.49 19.01 -37.44
CA ALA A 215 21.87 18.69 -37.85
C ALA A 215 22.71 18.21 -36.64
N ALA A 216 23.07 16.93 -36.64
CA ALA A 216 24.46 16.45 -36.46
C ALA A 216 24.44 14.90 -36.40
N LEU A 217 24.64 14.30 -37.57
CA LEU A 217 24.95 12.89 -37.77
C LEU A 217 26.40 12.62 -37.33
N GLY A 218 26.64 11.46 -36.72
CA GLY A 218 27.91 10.74 -36.90
C GLY A 218 28.79 10.50 -35.67
N GLY A 219 28.26 9.86 -34.62
CA GLY A 219 29.07 9.19 -33.60
C GLY A 219 28.88 7.67 -33.71
N ALA A 220 29.92 6.94 -34.13
CA ALA A 220 29.87 5.50 -34.31
C ALA A 220 29.51 4.78 -33.00
N ALA A 221 28.36 4.10 -33.00
CA ALA A 221 27.93 3.23 -31.93
C ALA A 221 28.90 2.05 -31.81
N GLY A 222 29.74 2.06 -30.77
CA GLY A 222 30.42 0.85 -30.32
C GLY A 222 29.38 -0.11 -29.76
N SER A 223 29.19 -1.26 -30.42
CA SER A 223 28.33 -2.34 -29.93
C SER A 223 28.75 -2.73 -28.49
N PRO A 224 27.87 -2.62 -27.48
CA PRO A 224 28.13 -3.08 -26.12
C PRO A 224 28.04 -4.62 -25.99
N GLU A 225 28.41 -5.38 -27.03
CA GLU A 225 28.24 -6.85 -27.08
C GLU A 225 29.08 -7.63 -26.05
N ASN A 226 29.93 -6.96 -25.26
CA ASN A 226 30.77 -7.59 -24.24
C ASN A 226 30.68 -6.92 -22.86
N ALA A 227 29.56 -6.26 -22.51
CA ALA A 227 29.34 -5.89 -21.11
C ALA A 227 29.22 -7.19 -20.29
N GLU A 228 30.26 -7.48 -19.52
CA GLU A 228 30.28 -8.59 -18.56
C GLU A 228 29.04 -8.45 -17.66
N PRO A 229 28.27 -9.52 -17.43
CA PRO A 229 27.07 -9.43 -16.61
C PRO A 229 27.45 -8.90 -15.24
N GLU A 230 26.97 -7.70 -14.91
CA GLU A 230 27.20 -7.08 -13.61
C GLU A 230 26.78 -8.07 -12.52
N ALA A 231 27.67 -8.28 -11.56
CA ALA A 231 27.36 -9.14 -10.43
C ALA A 231 26.09 -8.62 -9.73
N PRO A 232 25.17 -9.51 -9.32
CA PRO A 232 23.93 -9.08 -8.67
C PRO A 232 24.28 -8.24 -7.43
N GLU A 233 23.73 -7.03 -7.35
CA GLU A 233 23.93 -6.15 -6.20
C GLU A 233 23.52 -6.85 -4.91
N ALA A 234 24.36 -6.72 -3.88
CA ALA A 234 24.05 -7.25 -2.56
C ALA A 234 22.84 -6.52 -1.96
N LYS A 235 21.87 -7.30 -1.46
CA LYS A 235 20.71 -6.76 -0.74
C LYS A 235 21.09 -6.46 0.70
N PRO A 236 20.62 -5.33 1.27
CA PRO A 236 20.80 -5.04 2.68
C PRO A 236 20.09 -6.08 3.52
N VAL A 237 20.76 -6.49 4.60
CA VAL A 237 20.25 -7.52 5.52
C VAL A 237 19.11 -6.98 6.39
N LEU A 238 19.24 -5.72 6.81
CA LEU A 238 18.23 -4.97 7.54
C LEU A 238 17.99 -3.64 6.83
N ARG A 239 16.75 -3.15 6.93
CA ARG A 239 16.34 -1.84 6.41
C ARG A 239 15.42 -1.18 7.41
N ALA A 240 15.55 0.13 7.59
CA ALA A 240 14.68 0.90 8.46
C ALA A 240 14.19 2.17 7.78
N ARG A 241 12.91 2.52 8.02
CA ARG A 241 12.28 3.72 7.48
C ARG A 241 11.32 4.32 8.49
N GLY A 242 11.27 5.66 8.54
CA GLY A 242 10.23 6.38 9.27
C GLY A 242 8.94 6.47 8.44
N LEU A 243 7.80 6.26 9.08
CA LEU A 243 6.50 6.60 8.52
C LEU A 243 6.17 8.08 8.79
N PRO A 244 5.19 8.67 8.09
CA PRO A 244 4.71 10.02 8.40
C PRO A 244 4.33 10.18 9.88
N VAL A 245 4.76 11.29 10.48
CA VAL A 245 4.52 11.59 11.90
C VAL A 245 3.07 11.99 12.16
N LEU A 246 2.48 11.53 13.26
CA LEU A 246 1.12 11.87 13.67
C LEU A 246 1.15 13.08 14.63
N PRO A 247 0.54 14.21 14.26
CA PRO A 247 0.45 15.37 15.15
C PRO A 247 -0.28 15.04 16.47
N PRO A 248 -0.07 15.85 17.53
CA PRO A 248 -0.84 15.73 18.76
C PRO A 248 -2.35 15.73 18.49
N LYS A 249 -3.11 15.04 19.34
CA LYS A 249 -4.58 14.89 19.27
C LYS A 249 -5.12 14.14 18.05
N THR A 250 -4.25 13.60 17.21
CA THR A 250 -4.67 12.77 16.07
C THR A 250 -5.41 11.52 16.54
N LEU A 251 -4.95 10.93 17.65
CA LEU A 251 -5.41 9.67 18.22
C LEU A 251 -6.24 9.82 19.50
N THR A 252 -6.72 11.02 19.87
CA THR A 252 -7.40 11.28 21.16
C THR A 252 -8.89 11.62 20.95
N GLY A 253 -9.54 10.93 20.02
CA GLY A 253 -10.87 11.27 19.53
C GLY A 253 -12.02 10.43 20.11
N GLY A 254 -11.71 9.45 20.97
CA GLY A 254 -12.56 8.33 21.34
C GLY A 254 -12.96 7.47 20.13
N ARG A 255 -12.03 7.17 19.22
CA ARG A 255 -12.30 6.49 17.93
C ARG A 255 -11.25 5.43 17.60
N SER A 256 -11.69 4.39 16.90
CA SER A 256 -10.80 3.44 16.25
C SER A 256 -10.16 4.06 15.00
N THR A 257 -8.85 3.96 14.92
CA THR A 257 -8.03 4.48 13.83
C THR A 257 -7.19 3.35 13.25
N LEU A 258 -7.10 3.30 11.93
CA LEU A 258 -6.25 2.34 11.21
C LEU A 258 -5.10 3.09 10.55
N LEU A 259 -3.88 2.66 10.84
CA LEU A 259 -2.65 3.09 10.19
C LEU A 259 -2.10 1.93 9.34
N VAL A 260 -2.08 2.08 8.03
CA VAL A 260 -1.57 1.07 7.09
C VAL A 260 -0.24 1.54 6.53
N ALA A 261 0.84 0.81 6.79
CA ALA A 261 2.09 1.02 6.06
C ALA A 261 1.92 0.54 4.61
N THR A 262 2.38 1.29 3.62
CA THR A 262 2.18 0.98 2.20
C THR A 262 3.34 1.47 1.35
N GLY A 263 3.53 0.90 0.16
CA GLY A 263 4.70 1.14 -0.70
C GLY A 263 5.86 0.21 -0.37
N CYS A 264 7.06 0.56 -0.83
CA CYS A 264 8.28 -0.23 -0.62
C CYS A 264 9.32 0.51 0.21
N LEU A 265 10.01 -0.23 1.09
CA LEU A 265 11.14 0.27 1.88
C LEU A 265 12.38 0.56 1.02
N GLY A 266 12.53 -0.11 -0.12
CA GLY A 266 13.66 0.07 -1.04
C GLY A 266 14.96 -0.56 -0.54
N GLY A 267 16.10 -0.02 -0.95
CA GLY A 267 17.45 -0.53 -0.65
C GLY A 267 18.14 -1.14 -1.87
N SER A 268 19.48 -1.14 -1.87
CA SER A 268 20.28 -1.72 -2.97
C SER A 268 19.88 -3.18 -3.27
N GLY A 269 19.93 -3.58 -4.54
CA GLY A 269 19.49 -4.91 -4.97
C GLY A 269 17.96 -5.17 -4.91
N TYR A 270 17.13 -4.23 -4.45
CA TYR A 270 15.67 -4.29 -4.62
C TYR A 270 15.25 -3.67 -5.97
N THR A 271 15.82 -4.22 -7.05
CA THR A 271 15.54 -3.81 -8.42
C THR A 271 14.70 -4.85 -9.16
N ASN A 272 13.79 -4.39 -10.01
CA ASN A 272 13.08 -5.24 -10.96
C ASN A 272 12.51 -4.41 -12.12
N LYS A 273 12.37 -5.00 -13.32
CA LYS A 273 11.74 -4.34 -14.47
C LYS A 273 10.30 -3.87 -14.23
N ARG A 274 9.62 -4.43 -13.23
CA ARG A 274 8.23 -4.11 -12.84
C ARG A 274 8.13 -3.48 -11.45
N GLU A 275 9.24 -3.01 -10.88
CA GLU A 275 9.27 -2.45 -9.53
C GLU A 275 8.31 -1.27 -9.35
N THR A 276 8.11 -0.42 -10.36
CA THR A 276 7.15 0.70 -10.28
C THR A 276 5.69 0.23 -10.25
N LEU A 277 5.37 -0.91 -10.88
CA LEU A 277 4.05 -1.55 -10.77
C LEU A 277 3.84 -2.23 -9.42
N ALA A 278 4.92 -2.53 -8.69
CA ALA A 278 4.84 -3.12 -7.36
C ALA A 278 4.84 -2.07 -6.25
N CYS A 279 5.76 -1.13 -6.34
CA CYS A 279 6.10 -0.17 -5.30
C CYS A 279 5.44 1.20 -5.51
N GLY A 280 4.81 1.45 -6.66
CA GLY A 280 4.21 2.73 -7.01
C GLY A 280 5.12 3.60 -7.88
N GLU A 281 4.53 4.66 -8.42
CA GLU A 281 5.24 5.64 -9.25
C GLU A 281 6.35 6.33 -8.45
N GLY A 282 7.50 6.55 -9.09
CA GLY A 282 8.65 7.23 -8.47
C GLY A 282 9.57 6.34 -7.65
N TYR A 283 9.24 5.05 -7.47
CA TYR A 283 10.13 4.11 -6.82
C TYR A 283 11.48 3.98 -7.54
N ALA A 284 12.54 3.99 -6.75
CA ALA A 284 13.85 3.47 -7.08
C ALA A 284 14.48 2.86 -5.81
N PRO A 285 15.50 2.00 -5.91
CA PRO A 285 16.18 1.43 -4.75
C PRO A 285 16.62 2.47 -3.70
N ASP A 286 17.13 3.61 -4.14
CA ASP A 286 17.58 4.73 -3.31
C ASP A 286 16.46 5.74 -2.98
N ARG A 287 15.31 5.63 -3.63
CA ARG A 287 14.13 6.48 -3.45
C ARG A 287 12.91 5.64 -3.09
N PRO A 288 12.81 5.21 -1.83
CA PRO A 288 11.72 4.37 -1.37
C PRO A 288 10.39 5.11 -1.44
N THR A 289 9.30 4.34 -1.62
CA THR A 289 7.92 4.85 -1.68
C THR A 289 7.13 4.55 -0.41
N LEU A 290 7.78 4.01 0.62
CA LEU A 290 7.12 3.71 1.88
C LEU A 290 6.43 4.96 2.43
N SER A 291 5.14 4.83 2.69
CA SER A 291 4.28 5.84 3.27
C SER A 291 3.28 5.17 4.21
N ALA A 292 2.31 5.95 4.69
CA ALA A 292 1.22 5.41 5.48
C ALA A 292 -0.14 6.03 5.12
N VAL A 293 -1.17 5.19 5.17
CA VAL A 293 -2.57 5.62 5.07
C VAL A 293 -3.19 5.58 6.47
N LEU A 294 -3.62 6.75 6.95
CA LEU A 294 -4.30 6.90 8.23
C LEU A 294 -5.78 7.18 7.99
N VAL A 295 -6.66 6.30 8.47
CA VAL A 295 -8.11 6.48 8.36
C VAL A 295 -8.82 6.23 9.68
N ARG A 296 -9.94 6.92 9.88
CA ARG A 296 -10.86 6.65 10.99
C ARG A 296 -11.86 5.58 10.58
N LEU A 297 -12.04 4.60 11.45
CA LEU A 297 -12.99 3.52 11.23
C LEU A 297 -14.36 3.88 11.78
N SER A 298 -15.41 3.50 11.07
CA SER A 298 -16.80 3.65 11.50
C SER A 298 -17.15 2.54 12.47
N GLN A 299 -17.60 2.92 13.68
CA GLN A 299 -18.09 1.96 14.67
C GLN A 299 -19.61 1.79 14.64
N SER A 300 -20.29 2.26 13.59
CA SER A 300 -21.74 2.08 13.41
C SER A 300 -22.13 0.59 13.41
N ARG A 301 -23.17 0.24 14.18
CA ARG A 301 -23.64 -1.14 14.38
C ARG A 301 -25.12 -1.25 14.09
N ALA A 302 -25.56 -2.43 13.67
CA ALA A 302 -26.96 -2.83 13.61
C ALA A 302 -27.07 -4.32 13.97
N PHE A 303 -27.95 -4.65 14.92
CA PHE A 303 -27.97 -5.96 15.61
C PHE A 303 -27.91 -7.18 14.69
N ASP A 304 -28.60 -7.15 13.55
CA ASP A 304 -28.69 -8.26 12.59
C ASP A 304 -27.86 -8.04 11.32
N LYS A 305 -27.05 -6.99 11.25
CA LYS A 305 -26.26 -6.62 10.05
C LYS A 305 -24.77 -6.60 10.33
N LEU A 306 -24.00 -6.89 9.30
CA LEU A 306 -22.57 -6.69 9.26
C LEU A 306 -22.27 -5.27 8.77
N GLY A 307 -21.50 -4.50 9.55
CA GLY A 307 -20.95 -3.22 9.11
C GLY A 307 -19.75 -3.45 8.20
N VAL A 308 -19.80 -2.93 6.97
CA VAL A 308 -18.70 -3.08 6.01
C VAL A 308 -18.17 -1.72 5.57
N GLN A 309 -16.86 -1.54 5.69
CA GLN A 309 -16.08 -0.49 5.04
C GLN A 309 -14.96 -1.11 4.21
N LEU A 310 -14.43 -0.33 3.28
CA LEU A 310 -13.37 -0.75 2.38
C LEU A 310 -12.33 0.34 2.31
N LEU A 311 -11.06 -0.05 2.32
CA LEU A 311 -9.91 0.82 2.13
C LEU A 311 -9.06 0.23 1.02
N ASN A 312 -8.75 1.05 0.00
CA ASN A 312 -7.67 0.73 -0.92
C ASN A 312 -6.38 1.37 -0.41
N ALA A 313 -5.50 0.57 0.18
CA ALA A 313 -4.18 0.99 0.64
C ALA A 313 -3.05 0.48 -0.27
N SER A 314 -3.36 -0.06 -1.45
CA SER A 314 -2.37 -0.45 -2.45
C SER A 314 -1.99 0.78 -3.29
N LEU A 315 -0.79 1.32 -3.05
CA LEU A 315 -0.29 2.52 -3.73
C LEU A 315 -0.21 2.35 -5.25
N ALA A 316 0.17 1.16 -5.72
CA ALA A 316 0.31 0.86 -7.14
C ALA A 316 -1.02 0.43 -7.80
N SER A 317 -2.07 0.20 -7.02
CA SER A 317 -3.39 -0.09 -7.58
C SER A 317 -4.11 1.21 -7.93
N GLY A 318 -4.63 1.27 -9.16
CA GLY A 318 -5.57 2.32 -9.54
C GLY A 318 -6.90 2.22 -8.80
N GLU A 319 -7.94 2.87 -9.32
CA GLU A 319 -9.29 2.73 -8.78
C GLU A 319 -9.80 1.28 -8.92
N VAL A 320 -10.34 0.72 -7.84
CA VAL A 320 -10.87 -0.66 -7.80
C VAL A 320 -12.29 -0.74 -7.25
N GLU A 321 -12.92 -1.87 -7.51
CA GLU A 321 -14.17 -2.32 -6.91
C GLU A 321 -13.90 -3.60 -6.09
N MET A 322 -14.55 -3.73 -4.92
CA MET A 322 -14.55 -4.97 -4.15
C MET A 322 -15.95 -5.57 -4.08
N ARG A 323 -16.03 -6.90 -4.27
CA ARG A 323 -17.30 -7.64 -4.24
C ARG A 323 -17.12 -9.04 -3.65
N SER A 324 -18.18 -9.56 -3.05
CA SER A 324 -18.30 -10.99 -2.75
C SER A 324 -18.95 -11.68 -3.94
N ALA A 325 -18.36 -12.75 -4.47
CA ALA A 325 -18.91 -13.45 -5.63
C ALA A 325 -18.73 -14.96 -5.52
N SER A 326 -19.69 -15.71 -6.08
CA SER A 326 -19.57 -17.17 -6.20
C SER A 326 -18.51 -17.55 -7.23
N LYS A 327 -17.82 -18.67 -6.98
CA LYS A 327 -16.98 -19.36 -7.95
C LYS A 327 -17.83 -20.03 -9.05
N ASP A 328 -19.08 -20.34 -8.75
CA ASP A 328 -20.03 -20.95 -9.69
C ASP A 328 -20.69 -19.88 -10.57
N PRO A 329 -20.86 -20.13 -11.88
CA PRO A 329 -21.54 -19.21 -12.77
C PRO A 329 -23.04 -19.11 -12.41
N GLY A 330 -23.65 -17.95 -12.68
CA GLY A 330 -25.09 -17.73 -12.52
C GLY A 330 -25.51 -17.03 -11.22
N TYR A 331 -24.59 -16.85 -10.27
CA TYR A 331 -24.83 -16.02 -9.09
C TYR A 331 -24.46 -14.55 -9.36
N THR A 332 -25.29 -13.63 -8.86
CA THR A 332 -25.00 -12.19 -8.94
C THR A 332 -24.00 -11.79 -7.85
N PRO A 333 -22.87 -11.14 -8.20
CA PRO A 333 -21.93 -10.65 -7.20
C PRO A 333 -22.58 -9.63 -6.26
N ILE A 334 -22.21 -9.69 -4.99
CA ILE A 334 -22.62 -8.73 -3.97
C ILE A 334 -21.54 -7.65 -3.90
N LEU A 335 -21.86 -6.48 -4.44
CA LEU A 335 -20.98 -5.33 -4.35
C LEU A 335 -20.74 -4.97 -2.89
N LEU A 336 -19.48 -5.02 -2.44
CA LEU A 336 -19.10 -4.48 -1.14
C LEU A 336 -18.99 -2.96 -1.27
N GLY A 337 -18.30 -2.49 -2.32
CA GLY A 337 -18.17 -1.09 -2.68
C GLY A 337 -17.31 -0.88 -3.93
N SER A 338 -17.42 0.31 -4.52
CA SER A 338 -16.81 0.66 -5.81
C SER A 338 -16.10 2.00 -5.73
N ARG A 339 -15.28 2.27 -6.76
CA ARG A 339 -14.52 3.51 -6.92
C ARG A 339 -13.53 3.78 -5.78
N LEU A 340 -12.83 2.74 -5.34
CA LEU A 340 -11.85 2.80 -4.27
C LEU A 340 -10.49 3.21 -4.84
N ALA A 341 -10.23 4.52 -4.86
CA ALA A 341 -8.91 5.05 -5.13
C ALA A 341 -7.97 4.86 -3.93
N TYR A 342 -6.66 4.96 -4.16
CA TYR A 342 -5.64 4.87 -3.10
C TYR A 342 -5.94 5.85 -1.95
N GLY A 343 -5.85 5.36 -0.71
CA GLY A 343 -6.11 6.11 0.52
C GLY A 343 -7.59 6.41 0.80
N VAL A 344 -8.51 6.02 -0.08
CA VAL A 344 -9.94 6.26 0.12
C VAL A 344 -10.57 5.14 0.92
N ILE A 345 -11.19 5.52 2.05
CA ILE A 345 -12.13 4.65 2.76
C ILE A 345 -13.56 4.90 2.28
N ALA A 346 -14.26 3.85 1.84
CA ALA A 346 -15.64 3.93 1.42
C ALA A 346 -16.45 2.67 1.78
N PRO A 347 -17.76 2.81 2.08
CA PRO A 347 -18.41 4.08 2.41
C PRO A 347 -17.85 4.71 3.70
N ARG A 348 -17.95 6.04 3.83
CA ARG A 348 -17.43 6.76 5.02
C ARG A 348 -18.10 6.30 6.32
N SER A 349 -19.37 5.93 6.26
CA SER A 349 -20.05 5.18 7.32
C SER A 349 -20.16 3.73 6.88
N ALA A 350 -19.95 2.80 7.81
CA ALA A 350 -20.08 1.38 7.51
C ALA A 350 -21.44 1.07 6.87
N ARG A 351 -21.42 0.30 5.79
CA ARG A 351 -22.63 -0.20 5.15
C ARG A 351 -23.24 -1.27 6.06
N LEU A 352 -24.49 -1.09 6.45
CA LEU A 352 -25.21 -1.98 7.37
C LEU A 352 -26.43 -2.60 6.66
N SER A 353 -26.25 -3.13 5.46
CA SER A 353 -27.37 -3.62 4.64
C SER A 353 -27.56 -5.14 4.69
N LEU A 354 -26.50 -5.90 4.93
CA LEU A 354 -26.49 -7.35 4.84
C LEU A 354 -25.83 -7.96 6.08
N SER A 355 -26.27 -9.14 6.47
CA SER A 355 -25.67 -10.00 7.48
C SER A 355 -24.47 -10.78 6.93
N VAL A 356 -23.73 -11.45 7.82
CA VAL A 356 -22.60 -12.32 7.45
C VAL A 356 -22.99 -13.39 6.42
N SER A 357 -24.12 -14.07 6.61
CA SER A 357 -24.61 -15.11 5.70
C SER A 357 -25.14 -14.55 4.39
N GLU A 358 -25.74 -13.35 4.40
CA GLU A 358 -26.17 -12.67 3.17
C GLU A 358 -24.97 -12.25 2.30
N TYR A 359 -23.81 -11.96 2.89
CA TYR A 359 -22.55 -11.78 2.16
C TYR A 359 -21.93 -13.10 1.66
N ASN A 360 -22.49 -14.25 2.06
CA ASN A 360 -21.93 -15.59 1.88
C ASN A 360 -20.51 -15.74 2.45
N ALA A 361 -20.20 -15.02 3.53
CA ALA A 361 -18.86 -15.02 4.12
C ALA A 361 -18.53 -16.33 4.85
N ASP A 362 -19.53 -17.16 5.13
CA ASP A 362 -19.41 -18.51 5.67
C ASP A 362 -19.26 -19.60 4.58
N SER A 363 -19.35 -19.22 3.30
CA SER A 363 -19.31 -20.17 2.19
C SER A 363 -17.90 -20.38 1.62
N THR A 364 -17.56 -21.65 1.36
CA THR A 364 -16.31 -22.04 0.68
C THR A 364 -16.38 -21.86 -0.85
N THR A 365 -17.58 -21.70 -1.41
CA THR A 365 -17.80 -21.46 -2.84
C THR A 365 -17.79 -19.98 -3.20
N TRP A 366 -17.72 -19.08 -2.22
CA TRP A 366 -17.65 -17.64 -2.44
C TRP A 366 -16.24 -17.10 -2.18
N SER A 367 -15.91 -16.02 -2.87
CA SER A 367 -14.64 -15.31 -2.74
C SER A 367 -14.83 -13.81 -2.61
N VAL A 368 -13.88 -13.17 -1.94
CA VAL A 368 -13.67 -11.73 -2.04
C VAL A 368 -12.90 -11.47 -3.33
N GLN A 369 -13.49 -10.67 -4.21
CA GLN A 369 -12.91 -10.28 -5.49
C GLN A 369 -12.58 -8.80 -5.51
N VAL A 370 -11.44 -8.47 -6.11
CA VAL A 370 -11.08 -7.11 -6.50
C VAL A 370 -11.15 -7.00 -8.02
N VAL A 371 -11.92 -6.02 -8.48
CA VAL A 371 -12.22 -5.79 -9.89
C VAL A 371 -11.68 -4.44 -10.30
N GLN A 372 -11.02 -4.38 -11.44
CA GLN A 372 -10.58 -3.13 -12.05
C GLN A 372 -10.99 -3.12 -13.52
N ALA A 373 -11.62 -2.03 -13.96
CA ALA A 373 -12.13 -1.89 -15.33
C ALA A 373 -12.96 -3.10 -15.81
N GLY A 374 -13.79 -3.66 -14.92
CA GLY A 374 -14.64 -4.82 -15.19
C GLY A 374 -13.94 -6.19 -15.17
N SER A 375 -12.61 -6.24 -15.03
CA SER A 375 -11.83 -7.48 -14.95
C SER A 375 -11.53 -7.86 -13.50
N VAL A 376 -11.71 -9.14 -13.14
CA VAL A 376 -11.30 -9.66 -11.83
C VAL A 376 -9.78 -9.80 -11.82
N LEU A 377 -9.10 -9.02 -10.97
CA LEU A 377 -7.64 -9.03 -10.87
C LEU A 377 -7.14 -9.80 -9.64
N TYR A 378 -7.99 -9.96 -8.64
CA TYR A 378 -7.74 -10.77 -7.45
C TYR A 378 -9.03 -11.45 -7.01
N SER A 379 -8.91 -12.68 -6.53
CA SER A 379 -10.03 -13.48 -6.00
C SER A 379 -9.50 -14.46 -4.98
N GLU A 380 -9.98 -14.38 -3.75
CA GLU A 380 -9.59 -15.27 -2.67
C GLU A 380 -10.81 -15.76 -1.88
N GLY A 381 -10.82 -17.05 -1.50
CA GLY A 381 -11.94 -17.63 -0.76
C GLY A 381 -12.18 -16.91 0.57
N TRP A 382 -13.43 -16.78 0.98
CA TRP A 382 -13.75 -16.21 2.29
C TRP A 382 -13.03 -16.90 3.45
N PRO A 383 -12.93 -18.24 3.52
CA PRO A 383 -12.19 -18.91 4.59
C PRO A 383 -10.73 -18.44 4.68
N ASP A 384 -10.04 -18.32 3.55
CA ASP A 384 -8.63 -17.93 3.50
C ASP A 384 -8.43 -16.47 3.95
N VAL A 385 -9.34 -15.58 3.54
CA VAL A 385 -9.34 -14.16 3.98
C VAL A 385 -9.58 -14.05 5.49
N LEU A 386 -10.53 -14.82 6.04
CA LEU A 386 -10.86 -14.80 7.46
C LEU A 386 -9.75 -15.39 8.33
N GLU A 387 -9.18 -16.51 7.91
CA GLU A 387 -8.08 -17.17 8.59
C GLU A 387 -6.86 -16.25 8.68
N ARG A 388 -6.43 -15.68 7.55
CA ARG A 388 -5.30 -14.73 7.53
C ARG A 388 -5.56 -13.50 8.40
N SER A 389 -6.78 -12.99 8.38
CA SER A 389 -7.14 -11.78 9.15
C SER A 389 -7.26 -12.05 10.65
N ALA A 390 -7.25 -13.32 11.07
CA ALA A 390 -7.51 -13.73 12.46
C ALA A 390 -8.82 -13.12 13.02
N VAL A 391 -9.83 -12.94 12.16
CA VAL A 391 -11.11 -12.30 12.50
C VAL A 391 -12.27 -13.28 12.30
N SER A 392 -13.18 -13.30 13.26
CA SER A 392 -14.49 -13.92 13.13
C SER A 392 -15.55 -12.84 12.90
N LEU A 393 -16.18 -12.84 11.72
CA LEU A 393 -17.23 -11.88 11.39
C LEU A 393 -18.49 -12.15 12.20
N GLN A 394 -19.05 -11.11 12.81
CA GLN A 394 -20.27 -11.19 13.61
C GLN A 394 -21.25 -10.09 13.17
N ASN A 395 -22.54 -10.46 13.06
CA ASN A 395 -23.61 -9.47 12.95
C ASN A 395 -23.59 -8.56 14.20
N GLY A 396 -23.96 -7.28 14.02
CA GLY A 396 -23.86 -6.29 15.09
C GLY A 396 -22.46 -5.67 15.23
N ARG A 397 -21.45 -6.11 14.45
CA ARG A 397 -20.11 -5.53 14.43
C ARG A 397 -19.81 -4.89 13.07
N ALA A 398 -18.77 -4.05 13.03
CA ALA A 398 -18.30 -3.40 11.82
C ALA A 398 -16.84 -3.79 11.54
N TYR A 399 -16.53 -3.97 10.27
CA TYR A 399 -15.22 -4.40 9.81
C TYR A 399 -14.80 -3.59 8.58
N THR A 400 -13.51 -3.42 8.41
CA THR A 400 -12.91 -2.76 7.24
C THR A 400 -12.07 -3.75 6.46
N PHE A 401 -12.37 -3.88 5.17
CA PHE A 401 -11.58 -4.66 4.23
C PHE A 401 -10.50 -3.76 3.64
N VAL A 402 -9.25 -4.15 3.77
CA VAL A 402 -8.09 -3.38 3.38
C VAL A 402 -7.38 -4.12 2.26
N LEU A 403 -7.36 -3.53 1.06
CA LEU A 403 -6.51 -4.01 -0.03
C LEU A 403 -5.11 -3.44 0.15
N VAL A 404 -4.12 -4.31 0.24
CA VAL A 404 -2.69 -3.96 0.26
C VAL A 404 -1.94 -4.68 -0.84
N GLY A 405 -0.73 -4.19 -1.14
CA GLY A 405 0.18 -4.85 -2.07
C GLY A 405 0.49 -4.10 -3.35
N PRO A 406 1.11 -4.79 -4.32
CA PRO A 406 1.43 -4.23 -5.63
C PRO A 406 0.15 -3.97 -6.44
N ALA A 407 0.29 -3.49 -7.67
CA ALA A 407 -0.83 -3.42 -8.60
C ALA A 407 -1.54 -4.78 -8.68
N VAL A 408 -2.86 -4.77 -8.52
CA VAL A 408 -3.65 -6.02 -8.54
C VAL A 408 -3.43 -6.77 -9.87
N GLY A 409 -3.24 -8.09 -9.79
CA GLY A 409 -2.96 -8.92 -10.96
C GLY A 409 -1.50 -8.93 -11.40
N LEU A 410 -0.60 -8.19 -10.73
CA LEU A 410 0.84 -8.35 -10.92
C LEU A 410 1.28 -9.74 -10.45
N ALA A 411 2.02 -10.45 -11.30
CA ALA A 411 2.59 -11.75 -10.94
C ALA A 411 3.63 -11.59 -9.81
N ASN A 412 3.80 -12.64 -9.01
CA ASN A 412 4.88 -12.68 -8.02
C ASN A 412 6.18 -13.18 -8.67
N ASP A 413 6.80 -12.31 -9.48
CA ASP A 413 8.06 -12.57 -10.20
C ASP A 413 9.22 -11.70 -9.68
N GLY A 414 9.10 -11.13 -8.48
CA GLY A 414 10.04 -10.19 -7.90
C GLY A 414 10.27 -10.35 -6.40
N PHE A 415 10.68 -9.25 -5.76
CA PHE A 415 10.96 -9.20 -4.32
C PHE A 415 9.73 -8.86 -3.47
N TRP A 416 8.60 -8.56 -4.09
CA TRP A 416 7.38 -8.12 -3.41
C TRP A 416 6.49 -9.29 -2.99
N ASN A 417 5.63 -9.01 -2.01
CA ASN A 417 4.51 -9.84 -1.64
C ASN A 417 3.35 -9.66 -2.63
N PRO A 418 2.50 -10.67 -2.84
CA PRO A 418 1.33 -10.56 -3.71
C PRO A 418 0.27 -9.58 -3.15
N PRO A 419 -0.66 -9.09 -3.99
CA PRO A 419 -1.79 -8.31 -3.50
C PRO A 419 -2.70 -9.20 -2.65
N LEU A 420 -3.24 -8.64 -1.57
CA LEU A 420 -4.18 -9.35 -0.68
C LEU A 420 -5.21 -8.40 -0.08
N VAL A 421 -6.31 -8.99 0.41
CA VAL A 421 -7.30 -8.30 1.23
C VAL A 421 -7.21 -8.80 2.67
N THR A 422 -7.13 -7.87 3.62
CA THR A 422 -7.17 -8.15 5.07
C THR A 422 -8.41 -7.51 5.68
N ILE A 423 -9.03 -8.18 6.63
CA ILE A 423 -10.18 -7.68 7.38
C ILE A 423 -9.70 -7.20 8.74
N VAL A 424 -10.02 -5.95 9.08
CA VAL A 424 -9.74 -5.35 10.39
C VAL A 424 -11.06 -5.14 11.12
N ASP A 425 -11.12 -5.51 12.40
CA ASP A 425 -12.24 -5.16 13.28
C ASP A 425 -12.22 -3.65 13.54
N ASN A 426 -13.35 -2.98 13.33
CA ASN A 426 -13.45 -1.55 13.59
C ASN A 426 -13.55 -1.22 15.08
N ASP A 427 -13.75 -2.21 15.95
CA ASP A 427 -13.78 -2.07 17.39
C ASP A 427 -13.22 -3.36 18.01
N PRO A 428 -11.91 -3.62 17.87
CA PRO A 428 -11.31 -4.71 18.60
C PRO A 428 -11.54 -4.39 20.09
N GLY A 429 -12.20 -5.29 20.81
CA GLY A 429 -12.42 -5.08 22.24
C GLY A 429 -11.08 -4.98 22.97
N PRO A 430 -11.08 -4.56 24.24
CA PRO A 430 -9.93 -4.75 25.11
C PRO A 430 -9.57 -6.23 25.25
#